data_AF-A0A2V5SZZ2-F1
#
_entry.id   AF-A0A2V5SZZ2-F1
#
_cell.length_a   1.000
_cell.length_b   1.000
_cell.length_c   1.000
_cell.angle_alpha   90.00
_cell.angle_beta   90.00
_cell.angle_gamma   90.00
#
_symmetry.space_group_name_H-M   'P 1'
#
loop_
_entity.id
_entity.type
_entity.pdbx_description
1 polymer ?
#
loop_
_entity_poly.entity_id
_entity_poly.type
_entity_poly.pdbx_seq_one_letter_code
_entity_poly.pdbx_strand_id
1 'polypeptide(L)'
;MGNASERLCANTCRVRSYHRGRKKMILARGAAVIDVYAIDRKAILPSSCVIECKFWRKRVPQSVVHAFRSVVADSGASHGFIISAQGFQKGAHEAAKFTNVRLLSYAQFEAFFEPIWTDAYLRPELFKVIDPLIEYTEPINSRIFRKADKLDANRRSRFVELRKAHFGLAMVAMLFSIRAAVPWASGTVLAPAVSGSLRLPLSLSGDEPHLSDLPKALRTERSARRFLQLYKACAIAAITEFDEVFGERA
;
A
#
# COMPACT_ATOMS: atom_id res chain seq x y z
N MET A 1 -10.58 22.71 3.78
CA MET A 1 -10.11 21.58 4.63
C MET A 1 -10.72 20.22 4.27
N GLY A 2 -11.96 20.10 3.77
CA GLY A 2 -12.55 18.80 3.32
C GLY A 2 -11.73 18.04 2.26
N ASN A 3 -11.04 18.77 1.37
CA ASN A 3 -10.17 18.18 0.34
C ASN A 3 -9.03 17.30 0.88
N ALA A 4 -8.55 17.48 2.12
CA ALA A 4 -7.43 16.70 2.64
C ALA A 4 -7.86 15.29 3.07
N SER A 5 -8.96 15.17 3.80
CA SER A 5 -9.55 13.89 4.22
C SER A 5 -10.08 13.09 3.04
N GLU A 6 -10.73 13.75 2.07
CA GLU A 6 -11.19 13.13 0.83
C GLU A 6 -10.02 12.57 -0.01
N ARG A 7 -8.93 13.37 -0.14
CA ARG A 7 -7.71 12.93 -0.83
C ARG A 7 -7.07 11.73 -0.14
N LEU A 8 -7.09 11.70 1.20
CA LEU A 8 -6.46 10.64 1.97
C LEU A 8 -7.28 9.34 1.86
N CYS A 9 -8.60 9.41 1.98
CA CYS A 9 -9.49 8.25 1.77
C CYS A 9 -9.40 7.71 0.34
N ALA A 10 -9.42 8.59 -0.67
CA ALA A 10 -9.22 8.19 -2.06
C ALA A 10 -7.83 7.58 -2.33
N ASN A 11 -6.81 8.02 -1.58
CA ASN A 11 -5.46 7.46 -1.67
C ASN A 11 -5.35 6.08 -1.03
N THR A 12 -6.09 5.81 0.05
CA THR A 12 -6.17 4.49 0.70
C THR A 12 -7.01 3.51 -0.13
N CYS A 13 -8.08 3.98 -0.78
CA CYS A 13 -8.92 3.15 -1.66
C CYS A 13 -8.36 2.95 -3.09
N ARG A 14 -7.11 3.33 -3.36
CA ARG A 14 -6.50 3.39 -4.71
C ARG A 14 -6.23 2.03 -5.37
N VAL A 15 -7.00 1.01 -5.02
CA VAL A 15 -6.60 -0.37 -5.21
C VAL A 15 -6.93 -0.91 -6.60
N ARG A 16 -8.04 -0.54 -7.28
CA ARG A 16 -8.35 -1.19 -8.58
C ARG A 16 -9.30 -0.49 -9.58
N SER A 17 -10.04 0.55 -9.19
CA SER A 17 -10.73 1.52 -10.06
C SER A 17 -11.46 2.49 -9.13
N TYR A 18 -10.95 3.72 -8.98
CA TYR A 18 -11.54 4.70 -8.07
C TYR A 18 -11.81 5.99 -8.85
N HIS A 19 -12.92 6.66 -8.53
CA HIS A 19 -13.11 8.02 -8.96
C HIS A 19 -12.66 8.95 -7.84
N ARG A 20 -11.77 9.90 -8.17
CA ARG A 20 -11.21 10.84 -7.20
C ARG A 20 -12.11 12.07 -7.11
N GLY A 21 -12.60 12.35 -5.92
CA GLY A 21 -13.43 13.51 -5.65
C GLY A 21 -14.92 13.25 -5.88
N ARG A 22 -15.70 14.29 -5.60
CA ARG A 22 -17.17 14.29 -5.64
C ARG A 22 -17.70 13.67 -6.92
N LYS A 23 -18.20 12.44 -6.82
CA LYS A 23 -18.85 11.73 -7.93
C LYS A 23 -20.35 11.94 -7.82
N LYS A 24 -20.95 12.54 -8.85
CA LYS A 24 -22.41 12.51 -9.01
C LYS A 24 -22.81 11.09 -9.43
N MET A 25 -23.54 10.42 -8.57
CA MET A 25 -24.09 9.08 -8.79
C MET A 25 -25.57 9.21 -9.13
N ILE A 26 -25.98 8.58 -10.21
CA ILE A 26 -27.40 8.39 -10.51
C ILE A 26 -27.89 7.28 -9.59
N LEU A 27 -28.96 7.57 -8.87
CA LEU A 27 -29.62 6.69 -7.93
C LEU A 27 -30.98 6.29 -8.51
N ALA A 28 -31.54 5.19 -8.01
CA ALA A 28 -32.90 4.77 -8.37
C ALA A 28 -33.95 5.88 -8.18
N ARG A 29 -33.76 6.79 -7.21
CA ARG A 29 -34.70 7.87 -6.86
C ARG A 29 -34.15 9.29 -7.06
N GLY A 30 -33.08 9.45 -7.85
CA GLY A 30 -32.52 10.78 -8.14
C GLY A 30 -31.02 10.77 -8.37
N ALA A 31 -30.31 11.74 -7.79
CA ALA A 31 -28.85 11.77 -7.83
C ALA A 31 -28.27 12.20 -6.48
N ALA A 32 -27.14 11.61 -6.11
CA ALA A 32 -26.37 12.03 -4.94
C ALA A 32 -24.93 12.34 -5.33
N VAL A 33 -24.31 13.26 -4.60
CA VAL A 33 -22.89 13.54 -4.73
C VAL A 33 -22.17 12.83 -3.59
N ILE A 34 -21.28 11.91 -3.93
CA ILE A 34 -20.54 11.08 -2.97
C ILE A 34 -19.06 11.46 -3.00
N ASP A 35 -18.43 11.55 -1.84
CA ASP A 35 -17.03 11.95 -1.74
C ASP A 35 -16.05 10.98 -2.42
N VAL A 36 -16.22 9.68 -2.21
CA VAL A 36 -15.41 8.64 -2.87
C VAL A 36 -16.28 7.46 -3.29
N TYR A 37 -16.05 6.98 -4.51
CA TYR A 37 -16.60 5.73 -5.03
C TYR A 37 -15.48 4.84 -5.55
N ALA A 38 -15.42 3.60 -5.07
CA ALA A 38 -14.41 2.63 -5.45
C ALA A 38 -15.05 1.30 -5.86
N ILE A 39 -14.40 0.62 -6.81
CA ILE A 39 -14.79 -0.70 -7.29
C ILE A 39 -13.58 -1.61 -7.23
N ASP A 40 -13.73 -2.77 -6.58
CA ASP A 40 -12.82 -3.89 -6.73
C ASP A 40 -13.34 -4.84 -7.81
N ARG A 41 -12.70 -4.78 -8.99
CA ARG A 41 -13.02 -5.63 -10.14
C ARG A 41 -12.31 -6.98 -10.12
N LYS A 42 -11.35 -7.20 -9.22
CA LYS A 42 -10.60 -8.47 -9.14
C LYS A 42 -11.13 -9.40 -8.07
N ALA A 43 -12.05 -8.93 -7.23
CA ALA A 43 -12.84 -9.80 -6.37
C ALA A 43 -13.66 -10.77 -7.23
N ILE A 44 -13.84 -12.01 -6.76
CA ILE A 44 -14.65 -13.04 -7.42
C ILE A 44 -16.04 -12.50 -7.75
N LEU A 45 -16.60 -11.70 -6.83
CA LEU A 45 -17.77 -10.89 -7.04
C LEU A 45 -17.33 -9.41 -7.02
N PRO A 46 -17.55 -8.65 -8.12
CA PRO A 46 -17.23 -7.23 -8.14
C PRO A 46 -17.88 -6.50 -6.96
N SER A 47 -17.06 -5.96 -6.08
CA SER A 47 -17.51 -5.28 -4.87
C SER A 47 -17.30 -3.79 -5.04
N SER A 48 -18.36 -3.00 -4.84
CA SER A 48 -18.26 -1.55 -4.89
C SER A 48 -18.54 -0.94 -3.52
N CYS A 49 -17.88 0.18 -3.24
CA CYS A 49 -18.13 0.94 -2.03
C CYS A 49 -18.29 2.43 -2.28
N VAL A 50 -19.18 3.02 -1.50
CA VAL A 50 -19.39 4.47 -1.40
C VAL A 50 -18.89 4.93 -0.04
N ILE A 51 -18.17 6.04 -0.01
CA ILE A 51 -17.55 6.55 1.21
C ILE A 51 -17.86 8.04 1.32
N GLU A 52 -18.30 8.43 2.50
CA GLU A 52 -18.62 9.80 2.86
C GLU A 52 -17.75 10.27 4.03
N CYS A 53 -17.11 11.43 3.88
CA CYS A 53 -16.19 11.99 4.86
C CYS A 53 -16.85 13.15 5.62
N LYS A 54 -17.18 12.93 6.90
CA LYS A 54 -17.75 13.94 7.79
C LYS A 54 -16.71 14.48 8.76
N PHE A 55 -15.93 15.45 8.28
CA PHE A 55 -14.93 16.16 9.08
C PHE A 55 -15.55 17.30 9.91
N TRP A 56 -16.55 16.96 10.73
CA TRP A 56 -17.30 17.92 11.55
C TRP A 56 -16.69 18.04 12.95
N ARG A 57 -16.91 19.18 13.61
CA ARG A 57 -16.55 19.39 15.03
C ARG A 57 -17.55 18.75 16.00
N LYS A 58 -18.64 18.17 15.49
CA LYS A 58 -19.69 17.50 16.27
C LYS A 58 -19.85 16.06 15.80
N ARG A 59 -20.34 15.19 16.69
CA ARG A 59 -20.70 13.79 16.38
C ARG A 59 -21.75 13.74 15.27
N VAL A 60 -21.59 12.80 14.35
CA VAL A 60 -22.53 12.57 13.25
C VAL A 60 -23.86 12.03 13.81
N PRO A 61 -25.01 12.66 13.48
CA PRO A 61 -26.31 12.25 13.97
C PRO A 61 -26.90 11.10 13.16
N GLN A 62 -27.93 10.45 13.72
CA GLN A 62 -28.61 9.31 13.09
C GLN A 62 -29.23 9.64 11.73
N SER A 63 -29.74 10.87 11.55
CA SER A 63 -30.36 11.31 10.30
C SER A 63 -29.41 11.22 9.10
N VAL A 64 -28.11 11.51 9.31
CA VAL A 64 -27.07 11.36 8.29
C VAL A 64 -26.89 9.91 7.90
N VAL A 65 -26.89 8.99 8.87
CA VAL A 65 -26.76 7.54 8.61
C VAL A 65 -27.99 7.02 7.86
N HIS A 66 -29.19 7.42 8.26
CA HIS A 66 -30.43 7.03 7.56
C HIS A 66 -30.43 7.49 6.10
N ALA A 67 -30.10 8.77 5.85
CA ALA A 67 -29.99 9.28 4.48
C ALA A 67 -28.94 8.53 3.67
N PHE A 68 -27.77 8.25 4.26
CA PHE A 68 -26.69 7.56 3.57
C PHE A 68 -27.03 6.10 3.23
N ARG A 69 -27.82 5.40 4.07
CA ARG A 69 -28.31 4.05 3.75
C ARG A 69 -29.14 4.03 2.46
N SER A 70 -30.00 5.03 2.26
CA SER A 70 -30.76 5.16 1.01
C SER A 70 -29.83 5.37 -0.19
N VAL A 71 -28.78 6.17 -0.04
CA VAL A 71 -27.77 6.35 -1.10
C VAL A 71 -27.07 5.03 -1.43
N VAL A 72 -26.66 4.27 -0.43
CA VAL A 72 -25.99 2.97 -0.62
C VAL A 72 -26.92 1.98 -1.33
N ALA A 73 -28.17 1.87 -0.86
CA ALA A 73 -29.17 0.99 -1.46
C ALA A 73 -29.51 1.40 -2.90
N ASP A 74 -29.80 2.67 -3.13
CA ASP A 74 -30.24 3.18 -4.43
C ASP A 74 -29.08 3.29 -5.45
N SER A 75 -27.82 3.19 -5.01
CA SER A 75 -26.64 3.15 -5.88
C SER A 75 -26.20 1.76 -6.29
N GLY A 76 -26.76 0.70 -5.68
CA GLY A 76 -26.30 -0.68 -5.86
C GLY A 76 -24.91 -0.94 -5.28
N ALA A 77 -24.42 -0.08 -4.39
CA ALA A 77 -23.12 -0.26 -3.77
C ALA A 77 -23.14 -1.43 -2.78
N SER A 78 -22.12 -2.28 -2.82
CA SER A 78 -22.01 -3.43 -1.92
C SER A 78 -21.79 -2.99 -0.46
N HIS A 79 -21.04 -1.90 -0.26
CA HIS A 79 -20.71 -1.38 1.06
C HIS A 79 -20.79 0.16 1.13
N GLY A 80 -21.22 0.67 2.28
CA GLY A 80 -21.17 2.10 2.60
C GLY A 80 -20.23 2.37 3.76
N PHE A 81 -19.46 3.46 3.70
CA PHE A 81 -18.62 3.90 4.81
C PHE A 81 -18.88 5.37 5.11
N ILE A 82 -19.09 5.68 6.40
CA ILE A 82 -19.05 7.07 6.88
C ILE A 82 -17.83 7.20 7.77
N ILE A 83 -16.98 8.17 7.45
CA ILE A 83 -15.76 8.45 8.21
C ILE A 83 -15.99 9.74 8.99
N SER A 84 -15.82 9.69 10.32
CA SER A 84 -16.02 10.84 11.19
C SER A 84 -14.78 11.18 11.99
N ALA A 85 -14.47 12.48 12.09
CA ALA A 85 -13.40 12.98 12.94
C ALA A 85 -13.77 12.97 14.43
N GLN A 86 -15.05 13.21 14.75
CA GLN A 86 -15.54 13.34 16.14
C GLN A 86 -16.43 12.16 16.56
N GLY A 87 -16.50 11.12 15.73
CA GLY A 87 -17.33 9.94 15.96
C GLY A 87 -18.82 10.17 15.68
N PHE A 88 -19.65 9.34 16.29
CA PHE A 88 -21.08 9.20 15.98
C PHE A 88 -21.91 9.26 17.26
N GLN A 89 -23.19 9.62 17.13
CA GLN A 89 -24.17 9.54 18.22
C GLN A 89 -24.63 8.09 18.44
N LYS A 90 -25.20 7.77 19.61
CA LYS A 90 -25.74 6.42 19.90
C LYS A 90 -26.75 5.97 18.83
N GLY A 91 -27.70 6.82 18.47
CA GLY A 91 -28.70 6.53 17.44
C GLY A 91 -28.10 6.28 16.04
N ALA A 92 -26.93 6.86 15.74
CA ALA A 92 -26.24 6.60 14.47
C ALA A 92 -25.69 5.16 14.42
N HIS A 93 -25.17 4.64 15.52
CA HIS A 93 -24.74 3.24 15.61
C HIS A 93 -25.92 2.27 15.47
N GLU A 94 -27.04 2.53 16.14
CA GLU A 94 -28.25 1.72 15.98
C GLU A 94 -28.77 1.76 14.54
N ALA A 95 -28.75 2.93 13.89
CA ALA A 95 -29.17 3.07 12.50
C ALA A 95 -28.31 2.27 11.50
N ALA A 96 -27.04 1.98 11.84
CA ALA A 96 -26.11 1.24 10.98
C ALA A 96 -26.05 -0.27 11.29
N LYS A 97 -26.48 -0.70 12.50
CA LYS A 97 -26.22 -2.03 13.08
C LYS A 97 -26.55 -3.23 12.17
N PHE A 98 -27.64 -3.16 11.42
CA PHE A 98 -28.12 -4.25 10.56
C PHE A 98 -28.08 -3.87 9.07
N THR A 99 -27.01 -3.18 8.67
CA THR A 99 -26.86 -2.64 7.32
C THR A 99 -25.46 -2.91 6.80
N ASN A 100 -25.25 -2.71 5.50
CA ASN A 100 -23.93 -2.71 4.88
C ASN A 100 -23.19 -1.38 5.05
N VAL A 101 -23.66 -0.48 5.93
CA VAL A 101 -23.01 0.78 6.29
C VAL A 101 -22.13 0.59 7.51
N ARG A 102 -20.86 0.99 7.41
CA ARG A 102 -19.90 1.01 8.52
C ARG A 102 -19.57 2.44 8.92
N LEU A 103 -19.51 2.67 10.23
CA LEU A 103 -19.16 3.94 10.84
C LEU A 103 -17.74 3.84 11.38
N LEU A 104 -16.81 4.59 10.81
CA LEU A 104 -15.39 4.47 11.14
C LEU A 104 -14.81 5.81 11.58
N SER A 105 -13.90 5.78 12.55
CA SER A 105 -12.92 6.85 12.70
C SER A 105 -11.90 6.78 11.55
N TYR A 106 -11.12 7.84 11.42
CA TYR A 106 -10.05 7.86 10.41
C TYR A 106 -9.03 6.72 10.61
N ALA A 107 -8.60 6.48 11.85
CA ALA A 107 -7.67 5.40 12.18
C ALA A 107 -8.26 4.01 11.91
N GLN A 108 -9.56 3.81 12.20
CA GLN A 108 -10.25 2.55 11.89
C GLN A 108 -10.38 2.32 10.39
N PHE A 109 -10.61 3.38 9.62
CA PHE A 109 -10.63 3.31 8.16
C PHE A 109 -9.27 2.91 7.59
N GLU A 110 -8.17 3.52 8.07
CA GLU A 110 -6.82 3.14 7.66
C GLU A 110 -6.54 1.67 7.97
N ALA A 111 -6.76 1.24 9.21
CA ALA A 111 -6.53 -0.15 9.61
C ALA A 111 -7.38 -1.14 8.81
N PHE A 112 -8.61 -0.76 8.43
CA PHE A 112 -9.50 -1.62 7.64
C PHE A 112 -9.00 -1.81 6.20
N PHE A 113 -8.52 -0.74 5.56
CA PHE A 113 -8.10 -0.78 4.16
C PHE A 113 -6.61 -1.07 3.96
N GLU A 114 -5.78 -0.94 4.99
CA GLU A 114 -4.33 -1.14 4.92
C GLU A 114 -3.94 -2.53 4.38
N PRO A 115 -4.51 -3.66 4.84
CA PRO A 115 -4.14 -4.98 4.31
C PRO A 115 -4.48 -5.10 2.83
N ILE A 116 -5.67 -4.63 2.44
CA ILE A 116 -6.14 -4.66 1.06
C ILE A 116 -5.21 -3.83 0.19
N TRP A 117 -4.89 -2.61 0.61
CA TRP A 117 -4.00 -1.72 -0.14
C TRP A 117 -2.57 -2.28 -0.24
N THR A 118 -2.08 -2.89 0.84
CA THR A 118 -0.74 -3.47 0.91
C THR A 118 -0.58 -4.62 -0.08
N ASP A 119 -1.50 -5.59 -0.05
CA ASP A 119 -1.40 -6.78 -0.90
C ASP A 119 -1.76 -6.48 -2.35
N ALA A 120 -2.73 -5.61 -2.58
CA ALA A 120 -3.26 -5.39 -3.92
C ALA A 120 -2.55 -4.29 -4.71
N TYR A 121 -1.85 -3.36 -4.04
CA TYR A 121 -1.15 -2.23 -4.66
C TYR A 121 0.31 -2.11 -4.20
N LEU A 122 0.60 -1.98 -2.90
CA LEU A 122 1.97 -1.72 -2.44
C LEU A 122 2.95 -2.79 -2.91
N ARG A 123 2.62 -4.05 -2.62
CA ARG A 123 3.51 -5.17 -2.90
C ARG A 123 3.72 -5.38 -4.41
N PRO A 124 2.69 -5.43 -5.28
CA PRO A 124 2.91 -5.50 -6.72
C PRO A 124 3.74 -4.33 -7.26
N GLU A 125 3.52 -3.13 -6.74
CA GLU A 125 4.26 -1.95 -7.18
C GLU A 125 5.71 -1.92 -6.69
N LEU A 126 6.00 -2.49 -5.52
CA LEU A 126 7.37 -2.76 -5.08
C LEU A 126 7.99 -3.83 -5.98
N PHE A 127 7.30 -4.94 -6.20
CA PHE A 127 7.79 -6.08 -6.99
C PHE A 127 8.28 -5.65 -8.38
N LYS A 128 7.50 -4.84 -9.09
CA LYS A 128 7.88 -4.31 -10.42
C LYS A 128 9.19 -3.52 -10.42
N VAL A 129 9.52 -2.87 -9.31
CA VAL A 129 10.69 -1.99 -9.22
C VAL A 129 11.91 -2.72 -8.68
N ILE A 130 11.69 -3.76 -7.88
CA ILE A 130 12.78 -4.57 -7.32
C ILE A 130 13.31 -5.61 -8.28
N ASP A 131 12.52 -6.05 -9.26
CA ASP A 131 12.90 -7.14 -10.17
C ASP A 131 14.29 -6.92 -10.79
N PRO A 132 14.62 -5.74 -11.37
CA PRO A 132 15.96 -5.50 -11.90
C PRO A 132 17.03 -5.36 -10.81
N LEU A 133 16.67 -4.83 -9.64
CA LEU A 133 17.62 -4.69 -8.52
C LEU A 133 18.06 -6.07 -7.99
N ILE A 134 17.15 -7.05 -7.98
CA ILE A 134 17.45 -8.42 -7.55
C ILE A 134 18.50 -9.06 -8.46
N GLU A 135 18.44 -8.84 -9.77
CA GLU A 135 19.42 -9.41 -10.71
C GLU A 135 20.87 -9.05 -10.35
N TYR A 136 21.11 -7.82 -9.86
CA TYR A 136 22.43 -7.36 -9.45
C TYR A 136 22.83 -7.82 -8.04
N THR A 137 21.86 -7.94 -7.14
CA THR A 137 22.10 -8.03 -5.70
C THR A 137 21.94 -9.44 -5.14
N GLU A 138 21.29 -10.34 -5.87
CA GLU A 138 21.05 -11.71 -5.45
C GLU A 138 22.38 -12.47 -5.19
N PRO A 139 22.58 -13.03 -3.97
CA PRO A 139 23.84 -13.66 -3.59
C PRO A 139 24.25 -14.88 -4.42
N ILE A 140 23.29 -15.54 -5.08
CA ILE A 140 23.49 -16.83 -5.76
C ILE A 140 23.31 -16.69 -7.30
N ASN A 141 23.24 -15.46 -7.82
CA ASN A 141 23.04 -15.24 -9.25
C ASN A 141 24.33 -15.46 -10.07
N SER A 142 24.55 -16.69 -10.53
CA SER A 142 25.74 -17.05 -11.32
C SER A 142 25.85 -16.30 -12.65
N ARG A 143 24.74 -15.76 -13.20
CA ARG A 143 24.76 -14.96 -14.43
C ARG A 143 25.44 -13.62 -14.18
N ILE A 144 25.08 -12.90 -13.12
CA ILE A 144 25.71 -11.60 -12.84
C ILE A 144 27.17 -11.75 -12.45
N PHE A 145 27.55 -12.79 -11.70
CA PHE A 145 28.96 -13.02 -11.36
C PHE A 145 29.82 -13.33 -12.59
N ARG A 146 29.33 -14.17 -13.51
CA ARG A 146 30.02 -14.41 -14.79
C ARG A 146 30.15 -13.15 -15.66
N LYS A 147 29.17 -12.24 -15.61
CA LYS A 147 29.29 -10.91 -16.24
C LYS A 147 30.34 -10.06 -15.54
N ALA A 148 30.35 -10.05 -14.20
CA ALA A 148 31.29 -9.27 -13.39
C ALA A 148 32.74 -9.74 -13.53
N ASP A 149 32.99 -11.03 -13.73
CA ASP A 149 34.34 -11.58 -13.97
C ASP A 149 34.98 -11.09 -15.28
N LYS A 150 34.17 -10.57 -16.22
CA LYS A 150 34.64 -9.99 -17.49
C LYS A 150 34.93 -8.48 -17.39
N LEU A 151 34.61 -7.84 -16.28
CA LEU A 151 34.86 -6.41 -16.07
C LEU A 151 36.33 -6.15 -15.75
N ASP A 152 36.80 -4.93 -16.03
CA ASP A 152 38.10 -4.47 -15.52
C ASP A 152 38.11 -4.35 -14.00
N ALA A 153 39.31 -4.26 -13.41
CA ALA A 153 39.49 -4.25 -11.96
C ALA A 153 38.73 -3.11 -11.25
N ASN A 154 38.64 -1.92 -11.86
CA ASN A 154 37.97 -0.77 -11.26
C ASN A 154 36.46 -0.99 -11.25
N ARG A 155 35.88 -1.40 -12.39
CA ARG A 155 34.44 -1.70 -12.50
C ARG A 155 34.04 -2.88 -11.62
N ARG A 156 34.86 -3.91 -11.52
CA ARG A 156 34.63 -5.05 -10.63
C ARG A 156 34.66 -4.65 -9.16
N SER A 157 35.62 -3.82 -8.75
CA SER A 157 35.67 -3.28 -7.39
C SER A 157 34.42 -2.45 -7.08
N ARG A 158 34.03 -1.56 -8.01
CA ARG A 158 32.81 -0.76 -7.90
C ARG A 158 31.55 -1.61 -7.76
N PHE A 159 31.43 -2.70 -8.53
CA PHE A 159 30.31 -3.64 -8.41
C PHE A 159 30.18 -4.21 -6.99
N VAL A 160 31.29 -4.62 -6.37
CA VAL A 160 31.29 -5.17 -5.01
C VAL A 160 30.89 -4.10 -3.98
N GLU A 161 31.37 -2.87 -4.13
CA GLU A 161 30.98 -1.74 -3.27
C GLU A 161 29.48 -1.46 -3.36
N LEU A 162 28.94 -1.38 -4.58
CA LEU A 162 27.51 -1.13 -4.80
C LEU A 162 26.64 -2.23 -4.19
N ARG A 163 27.04 -3.50 -4.29
CA ARG A 163 26.31 -4.61 -3.66
C ARG A 163 26.27 -4.50 -2.13
N LYS A 164 27.35 -4.02 -1.51
CA LYS A 164 27.38 -3.76 -0.06
C LYS A 164 26.50 -2.57 0.30
N ALA A 165 26.64 -1.46 -0.43
CA ALA A 165 25.89 -0.23 -0.17
C ALA A 165 24.38 -0.40 -0.31
N HIS A 166 23.95 -1.19 -1.31
CA HIS A 166 22.53 -1.42 -1.61
C HIS A 166 21.98 -2.73 -1.02
N PHE A 167 22.74 -3.39 -0.13
CA PHE A 167 22.36 -4.68 0.45
C PHE A 167 21.03 -4.60 1.22
N GLY A 168 20.86 -3.59 2.08
CA GLY A 168 19.60 -3.40 2.81
C GLY A 168 18.39 -3.20 1.89
N LEU A 169 18.59 -2.48 0.78
CA LEU A 169 17.54 -2.27 -0.23
C LEU A 169 17.17 -3.59 -0.93
N ALA A 170 18.16 -4.40 -1.27
CA ALA A 170 18.01 -5.74 -1.84
C ALA A 170 17.35 -6.73 -0.87
N MET A 171 17.64 -6.65 0.42
CA MET A 171 17.01 -7.50 1.43
C MET A 171 15.53 -7.19 1.60
N VAL A 172 15.17 -5.91 1.62
CA VAL A 172 13.76 -5.52 1.58
C VAL A 172 13.09 -6.06 0.32
N ALA A 173 13.73 -5.95 -0.84
CA ALA A 173 13.22 -6.52 -2.09
C ALA A 173 12.97 -8.03 -1.97
N MET A 174 13.97 -8.79 -1.50
CA MET A 174 13.88 -10.23 -1.36
C MET A 174 12.75 -10.67 -0.40
N LEU A 175 12.57 -9.97 0.72
CA LEU A 175 11.46 -10.21 1.66
C LEU A 175 10.09 -10.06 0.98
N PHE A 176 9.95 -9.14 0.02
CA PHE A 176 8.72 -9.00 -0.76
C PHE A 176 8.57 -10.08 -1.84
N SER A 177 9.66 -10.52 -2.46
CA SER A 177 9.66 -11.52 -3.54
C SER A 177 9.30 -12.94 -3.07
N ILE A 178 9.86 -13.40 -1.94
CA ILE A 178 9.64 -14.76 -1.42
C ILE A 178 8.14 -15.02 -1.17
N ARG A 179 7.40 -14.02 -0.66
CA ARG A 179 5.97 -14.14 -0.40
C ARG A 179 5.10 -14.07 -1.65
N ALA A 180 5.59 -13.43 -2.73
CA ALA A 180 4.90 -13.40 -4.02
C ALA A 180 5.03 -14.74 -4.78
N ALA A 181 6.22 -15.37 -4.70
CA ALA A 181 6.50 -16.65 -5.34
C ALA A 181 5.88 -17.84 -4.60
N VAL A 182 5.69 -17.75 -3.28
CA VAL A 182 5.16 -18.86 -2.46
C VAL A 182 4.00 -18.41 -1.55
N PRO A 183 2.81 -18.10 -2.11
CA PRO A 183 1.66 -17.62 -1.32
C PRO A 183 1.23 -18.58 -0.20
N TRP A 184 1.39 -19.90 -0.43
CA TRP A 184 1.01 -20.99 0.47
C TRP A 184 2.01 -21.25 1.61
N ALA A 185 3.24 -20.76 1.51
CA ALA A 185 4.27 -20.93 2.55
C ALA A 185 4.08 -20.00 3.77
N SER A 186 2.95 -19.28 3.83
CA SER A 186 2.54 -18.50 5.01
C SER A 186 2.45 -19.44 6.24
N GLY A 187 3.48 -19.45 7.07
CA GLY A 187 3.54 -20.26 8.30
C GLY A 187 4.51 -21.46 8.30
N THR A 188 5.43 -21.59 7.33
CA THR A 188 6.46 -22.66 7.33
C THR A 188 7.82 -22.18 7.84
N VAL A 189 8.62 -23.09 8.42
CA VAL A 189 9.91 -22.84 9.08
C VAL A 189 10.95 -22.12 8.21
N LEU A 190 10.85 -22.25 6.87
CA LEU A 190 11.75 -21.59 5.91
C LEU A 190 11.38 -20.13 5.60
N ALA A 191 10.16 -19.72 5.94
CA ALA A 191 9.72 -18.35 5.94
C ALA A 191 9.43 -18.00 7.40
N PRO A 192 10.43 -17.57 8.20
CA PRO A 192 10.21 -17.23 9.59
C PRO A 192 9.03 -16.28 9.64
N ALA A 193 8.23 -16.38 10.70
CA ALA A 193 7.00 -15.65 10.89
C ALA A 193 7.22 -14.12 10.85
N VAL A 194 7.42 -13.57 9.65
CA VAL A 194 7.06 -12.20 9.29
C VAL A 194 5.54 -12.20 9.12
N SER A 195 4.88 -12.64 10.19
CA SER A 195 3.47 -12.45 10.40
C SER A 195 3.30 -10.97 10.70
N GLY A 196 2.74 -10.24 9.75
CA GLY A 196 2.35 -8.87 9.95
C GLY A 196 2.72 -8.02 8.76
N SER A 197 1.78 -7.18 8.36
CA SER A 197 1.98 -5.99 7.55
C SER A 197 3.41 -5.43 7.59
N LEU A 198 3.89 -4.86 6.49
CA LEU A 198 4.98 -3.90 6.52
C LEU A 198 4.58 -2.78 7.50
N ARG A 199 4.91 -2.95 8.78
CA ARG A 199 4.53 -2.00 9.82
C ARG A 199 5.50 -0.85 9.68
N LEU A 200 4.95 0.28 9.28
CA LEU A 200 5.69 1.52 9.17
C LEU A 200 5.49 2.35 10.44
N PRO A 201 6.56 3.01 10.95
CA PRO A 201 7.93 2.93 10.47
C PRO A 201 8.49 1.52 10.66
N LEU A 202 9.39 1.10 9.76
CA LEU A 202 10.07 -0.19 9.85
C LEU A 202 10.73 -0.27 11.24
N SER A 203 10.10 -0.99 12.15
CA SER A 203 10.57 -1.08 13.52
C SER A 203 11.84 -1.91 13.52
N LEU A 204 12.96 -1.29 13.87
CA LEU A 204 14.23 -1.95 14.18
C LEU A 204 14.16 -2.68 15.54
N SER A 205 13.01 -3.30 15.85
CA SER A 205 12.80 -4.05 17.08
C SER A 205 13.14 -5.52 16.79
N GLY A 206 14.43 -5.79 16.71
CA GLY A 206 14.99 -7.12 16.44
C GLY A 206 16.29 -6.98 15.67
N ASP A 207 17.28 -7.78 16.04
CA ASP A 207 18.64 -7.87 15.50
C ASP A 207 18.70 -8.22 13.99
N GLU A 208 18.11 -7.40 13.14
CA GLU A 208 18.13 -7.57 11.69
C GLU A 208 19.13 -6.58 11.07
N PRO A 209 20.44 -6.93 11.02
CA PRO A 209 21.51 -6.02 10.65
C PRO A 209 21.30 -5.38 9.27
N HIS A 210 20.64 -6.10 8.36
CA HIS A 210 20.39 -5.66 6.99
C HIS A 210 19.39 -4.48 6.88
N LEU A 211 18.53 -4.27 7.88
CA LEU A 211 17.63 -3.11 7.89
C LEU A 211 18.38 -1.83 8.30
N SER A 212 19.52 -1.94 8.98
CA SER A 212 20.31 -0.77 9.40
C SER A 212 20.94 -0.01 8.23
N ASP A 213 21.23 -0.74 7.14
CA ASP A 213 21.82 -0.21 5.90
C ASP A 213 20.83 0.60 5.05
N LEU A 214 19.53 0.57 5.37
CA LEU A 214 18.55 1.38 4.67
C LEU A 214 18.74 2.87 4.96
N PRO A 215 18.54 3.74 3.94
CA PRO A 215 18.44 5.18 4.14
C PRO A 215 17.53 5.54 5.33
N LYS A 216 17.98 6.43 6.21
CA LYS A 216 17.22 6.85 7.40
C LYS A 216 15.79 7.28 7.05
N ALA A 217 15.62 7.96 5.91
CA ALA A 217 14.32 8.35 5.38
C ALA A 217 13.36 7.17 5.24
N LEU A 218 13.83 6.03 4.70
CA LEU A 218 13.02 4.81 4.56
C LEU A 218 12.70 4.16 5.91
N ARG A 219 13.65 4.17 6.84
CA ARG A 219 13.46 3.56 8.17
C ARG A 219 12.45 4.31 9.03
N THR A 220 12.43 5.64 8.94
CA THR A 220 11.55 6.47 9.79
C THR A 220 10.21 6.82 9.15
N GLU A 221 10.00 6.49 7.87
CA GLU A 221 8.79 6.84 7.15
C GLU A 221 7.58 6.07 7.70
N ARG A 222 6.50 6.79 7.98
CA ARG A 222 5.26 6.25 8.57
C ARG A 222 4.17 6.05 7.54
N SER A 223 4.24 6.75 6.42
CA SER A 223 3.27 6.63 5.33
C SER A 223 3.72 5.56 4.33
N ALA A 224 2.95 4.48 4.21
CA ALA A 224 3.23 3.40 3.24
C ALA A 224 3.35 3.88 1.79
N ARG A 225 2.62 4.94 1.44
CA ARG A 225 2.72 5.56 0.13
C ARG A 225 4.03 6.32 -0.05
N ARG A 226 4.46 7.09 0.96
CA ARG A 226 5.74 7.81 0.88
C ARG A 226 6.90 6.84 0.93
N PHE A 227 6.80 5.79 1.73
CA PHE A 227 7.76 4.68 1.75
C PHE A 227 7.91 4.10 0.35
N LEU A 228 6.81 3.75 -0.34
CA LEU A 228 6.85 3.26 -1.72
C LEU A 228 7.57 4.24 -2.65
N GLN A 229 7.26 5.53 -2.59
CA GLN A 229 7.86 6.53 -3.47
C GLN A 229 9.36 6.68 -3.22
N LEU A 230 9.76 6.77 -1.96
CA LEU A 230 11.17 6.85 -1.56
C LEU A 230 11.92 5.59 -1.97
N TYR A 231 11.32 4.42 -1.72
CA TYR A 231 11.92 3.14 -2.03
C TYR A 231 12.14 2.99 -3.54
N LYS A 232 11.13 3.36 -4.34
CA LYS A 232 11.25 3.38 -5.81
C LYS A 232 12.37 4.31 -6.27
N ALA A 233 12.50 5.51 -5.70
CA ALA A 233 13.56 6.44 -6.05
C ALA A 233 14.95 5.87 -5.72
N CYS A 234 15.12 5.28 -4.53
CA CYS A 234 16.36 4.62 -4.13
C CYS A 234 16.70 3.43 -5.04
N ALA A 235 15.71 2.59 -5.38
CA ALA A 235 15.92 1.43 -6.24
C ALA A 235 16.31 1.82 -7.66
N ILE A 236 15.66 2.84 -8.24
CA ILE A 236 16.01 3.34 -9.58
C ILE A 236 17.42 3.92 -9.58
N ALA A 237 17.80 4.68 -8.55
CA ALA A 237 19.16 5.21 -8.43
C ALA A 237 20.19 4.07 -8.34
N ALA A 238 19.94 3.08 -7.47
CA ALA A 238 20.82 1.91 -7.32
C ALA A 238 20.95 1.12 -8.64
N ILE A 239 19.85 0.86 -9.34
CA ILE A 239 19.86 0.18 -10.64
C ILE A 239 20.68 0.98 -11.66
N THR A 240 20.55 2.31 -11.68
CA THR A 240 21.33 3.16 -12.60
C THR A 240 22.82 3.07 -12.32
N GLU A 241 23.23 3.09 -11.04
CA GLU A 241 24.63 2.89 -10.65
C GLU A 241 25.16 1.52 -11.07
N PHE A 242 24.33 0.46 -11.00
CA PHE A 242 24.71 -0.86 -11.52
C PHE A 242 24.81 -0.88 -13.04
N ASP A 243 23.82 -0.32 -13.75
CA ASP A 243 23.81 -0.24 -15.22
C ASP A 243 25.08 0.46 -15.74
N GLU A 244 25.56 1.52 -15.08
CA GLU A 244 26.81 2.23 -15.42
C GLU A 244 28.06 1.35 -15.33
N VAL A 245 28.09 0.43 -14.35
CA VAL A 245 29.22 -0.51 -14.18
C VAL A 245 29.26 -1.52 -15.32
N PHE A 246 28.12 -2.01 -15.78
CA PHE A 246 28.05 -3.01 -16.85
C PHE A 246 27.98 -2.40 -18.25
N GLY A 247 27.63 -1.11 -18.37
CA GLY A 247 27.39 -0.41 -19.64
C GLY A 247 26.06 -0.76 -20.31
N GLU A 248 25.29 -1.69 -19.73
CA GLU A 248 23.98 -2.15 -20.17
C GLU A 248 23.23 -2.75 -18.97
N ARG A 249 21.92 -2.97 -19.14
CA ARG A 249 21.13 -3.72 -18.15
C ARG A 249 21.48 -5.21 -18.19
N ALA A 250 21.52 -5.85 -17.01
CA ALA A 250 22.00 -7.22 -16.80
C ALA A 250 21.27 -8.30 -17.61
#